data_AF-A0A7L5DV79-F1
#
_entry.id   AF-A0A7L5DV79-F1
#
_cell.length_a   1.000
_cell.length_b   1.000
_cell.length_c   1.000
_cell.angle_alpha   90.00
_cell.angle_beta   90.00
_cell.angle_gamma   90.00
#
_symmetry.space_group_name_H-M   'P 1'
#
loop_
_entity.id
_entity.type
_entity.pdbx_description
1 polymer ?
#
loop_
_entity_poly.entity_id
_entity_poly.type
_entity_poly.pdbx_seq_one_letter_code
_entity_poly.pdbx_strand_id
1 'polypeptide(L)'
;MKEIIFSLLIIVTCLYSCSKKEKSIIPTSTTSTTGTSGATTNTGSVSGMISPIRAVKTITVLFLKTGTTYSCTADTVTGAFSLANLPEGNYKIDFSTDPHYNGLASVNTVVTAGRNTDVGKFTTKEANFYLSYEINGTFEGWLFKGYYSSTLFNIGPLSIGTYPEDMRTAYYPSITLDGLTGPGTYTCKGASKSKITYSGYRLGNGFRISYQSTEYAGGEGTVVITSIDPNNRTIKGTFTATLTSASGNAADSKTIKNGLINATY
;
A
#
# COMPACT_ATOMS: atom_id res chain seq x y z
N MET A 1 15.91 -24.48 50.07
CA MET A 1 15.61 -25.93 50.17
C MET A 1 14.16 -26.19 49.80
N LYS A 2 13.97 -26.86 48.67
CA LYS A 2 12.84 -27.69 48.20
C LYS A 2 12.43 -27.31 46.78
N GLU A 3 13.04 -28.07 45.87
CA GLU A 3 12.70 -28.20 44.47
C GLU A 3 11.34 -28.87 44.31
N ILE A 4 10.61 -28.48 43.26
CA ILE A 4 9.53 -29.29 42.71
C ILE A 4 9.88 -29.56 41.25
N ILE A 5 10.34 -30.79 41.06
CA ILE A 5 10.54 -31.52 39.81
C ILE A 5 9.18 -32.08 39.39
N PHE A 6 8.76 -31.89 38.14
CA PHE A 6 7.80 -32.78 37.51
C PHE A 6 8.23 -33.13 36.08
N SER A 7 8.59 -34.41 35.95
CA SER A 7 8.90 -35.19 34.76
C SER A 7 7.79 -35.12 33.70
N LEU A 8 8.12 -34.87 32.43
CA LEU A 8 8.43 -35.85 31.37
C LEU A 8 7.21 -36.67 30.89
N LEU A 9 6.71 -36.41 29.66
CA LEU A 9 6.31 -37.49 28.75
C LEU A 9 6.39 -37.06 27.27
N ILE A 10 6.97 -37.98 26.53
CA ILE A 10 7.36 -38.01 25.12
C ILE A 10 6.12 -38.19 24.22
N ILE A 11 6.01 -37.45 23.11
CA ILE A 11 5.40 -37.98 21.87
C ILE A 11 6.30 -37.68 20.68
N VAL A 12 6.72 -38.79 20.10
CA VAL A 12 7.65 -39.01 18.99
C VAL A 12 6.84 -39.15 17.70
N THR A 13 7.39 -38.54 16.64
CA THR A 13 7.21 -38.82 15.19
C THR A 13 5.83 -38.77 14.55
N CYS A 14 5.73 -37.98 13.48
CA CYS A 14 5.33 -38.47 12.16
C CYS A 14 5.86 -37.53 11.07
N LEU A 15 7.04 -37.87 10.51
CA LEU A 15 7.45 -37.42 9.19
C LEU A 15 6.59 -38.19 8.18
N TYR A 16 5.58 -37.54 7.61
CA TYR A 16 4.96 -38.02 6.37
C TYR A 16 5.61 -37.30 5.18
N SER A 17 6.68 -37.91 4.69
CA SER A 17 7.15 -37.74 3.32
C SER A 17 6.09 -38.35 2.39
N CYS A 18 5.27 -37.52 1.76
CA CYS A 18 4.44 -37.95 0.64
C CYS A 18 5.07 -37.40 -0.65
N SER A 19 6.10 -38.08 -1.15
CA SER A 19 6.61 -37.88 -2.51
C SER A 19 5.64 -38.53 -3.48
N LYS A 20 4.54 -37.84 -3.79
CA LYS A 20 3.68 -38.24 -4.90
C LYS A 20 4.41 -37.85 -6.18
N LYS A 21 5.01 -38.85 -6.85
CA LYS A 21 5.46 -38.74 -8.24
C LYS A 21 4.22 -38.45 -9.08
N GLU A 22 3.98 -37.18 -9.37
CA GLU A 22 3.05 -36.83 -10.42
C GLU A 22 3.69 -37.20 -11.76
N LYS A 23 2.99 -38.11 -12.41
CA LYS A 23 3.18 -38.61 -13.76
C LYS A 23 3.37 -37.40 -14.67
N SER A 24 4.56 -37.26 -15.24
CA SER A 24 4.80 -36.35 -16.36
C SER A 24 3.87 -36.79 -17.50
N ILE A 25 2.78 -36.07 -17.65
CA ILE A 25 1.93 -36.14 -18.83
C ILE A 25 2.70 -35.33 -19.87
N ILE A 26 3.45 -36.01 -20.73
CA ILE A 26 3.93 -35.42 -21.98
C ILE A 26 2.66 -34.90 -22.67
N PRO A 27 2.53 -33.60 -22.95
CA PRO A 27 1.44 -33.12 -23.78
C PRO A 27 1.61 -33.81 -25.13
N THR A 28 0.67 -34.65 -25.49
CA THR A 28 0.52 -35.12 -26.87
C THR A 28 0.43 -33.87 -27.73
N SER A 29 1.53 -33.57 -28.43
CA SER A 29 1.56 -32.58 -29.49
C SER A 29 0.68 -33.11 -30.60
N THR A 30 -0.60 -32.76 -30.56
CA THR A 30 -1.49 -32.89 -31.69
C THR A 30 -0.97 -31.93 -32.75
N THR A 31 -0.19 -32.47 -33.68
CA THR A 31 0.20 -31.79 -34.91
C THR A 31 -1.08 -31.53 -35.71
N SER A 32 -1.71 -30.39 -35.43
CA SER A 32 -2.79 -29.85 -36.24
C SER A 32 -2.15 -29.11 -37.41
N THR A 33 -1.73 -29.87 -38.42
CA THR A 33 -1.50 -29.33 -39.76
C THR A 33 -2.85 -29.14 -40.44
N THR A 34 -3.39 -27.93 -40.36
CA THR A 34 -4.46 -27.47 -41.25
C THR A 34 -4.24 -26.00 -41.61
N GLY A 35 -3.74 -25.79 -42.83
CA GLY A 35 -4.11 -24.66 -43.68
C GLY A 35 -3.79 -23.26 -43.17
N THR A 36 -2.53 -22.86 -43.30
CA THR A 36 -2.07 -21.47 -43.31
C THR A 36 -2.83 -20.65 -44.37
N SER A 37 -3.91 -20.00 -43.98
CA SER A 37 -4.34 -18.74 -44.59
C SER A 37 -3.71 -17.64 -43.75
N GLY A 38 -2.63 -17.05 -44.26
CA GLY A 38 -1.87 -16.00 -43.59
C GLY A 38 -2.70 -14.74 -43.42
N ALA A 39 -3.56 -14.71 -42.41
CA ALA A 39 -3.98 -13.46 -41.81
C ALA A 39 -2.72 -12.88 -41.17
N THR A 40 -2.06 -11.97 -41.89
CA THR A 40 -1.00 -11.13 -41.34
C THR A 40 -1.60 -10.42 -40.13
N THR A 41 -1.32 -10.95 -38.94
CA THR A 41 -1.68 -10.28 -37.69
C THR A 41 -0.83 -9.03 -37.64
N ASN A 42 -1.39 -7.92 -38.11
CA ASN A 42 -0.80 -6.58 -38.07
C ASN A 42 -0.77 -6.03 -36.62
N THR A 43 -0.60 -6.93 -35.65
CA THR A 43 -0.63 -6.64 -34.23
C THR A 43 0.60 -7.23 -33.55
N GLY A 44 1.10 -6.55 -32.53
CA GLY A 44 2.14 -7.02 -31.62
C GLY A 44 1.66 -6.92 -30.17
N SER A 45 2.62 -6.91 -29.25
CA SER A 45 2.38 -6.72 -27.82
C SER A 45 3.44 -5.82 -27.18
N VAL A 46 3.13 -5.31 -26.00
CA VAL A 46 4.06 -4.58 -25.13
C VAL A 46 4.10 -5.27 -23.77
N SER A 47 5.28 -5.40 -23.17
CA SER A 47 5.45 -5.91 -21.81
C SER A 47 6.46 -5.09 -21.02
N GLY A 48 6.42 -5.21 -19.70
CA GLY A 48 7.45 -4.62 -18.83
C GLY A 48 7.24 -4.99 -17.36
N MET A 49 7.97 -4.30 -16.48
CA MET A 49 7.91 -4.54 -15.03
C MET A 49 7.87 -3.23 -14.24
N ILE A 50 7.06 -3.16 -13.19
CA ILE A 50 6.97 -2.06 -12.24
C ILE A 50 7.64 -2.46 -10.92
N SER A 51 8.44 -1.56 -10.36
CA SER A 51 9.08 -1.74 -9.05
C SER A 51 9.11 -0.42 -8.27
N PRO A 52 8.71 -0.40 -7.00
CA PRO A 52 8.17 -1.53 -6.22
C PRO A 52 6.81 -2.00 -6.74
N ILE A 53 6.40 -3.22 -6.38
CA ILE A 53 5.08 -3.76 -6.73
C ILE A 53 3.98 -2.82 -6.21
N ARG A 54 2.88 -2.69 -6.96
CA ARG A 54 1.76 -1.79 -6.64
C ARG A 54 2.06 -0.28 -6.69
N ALA A 55 3.26 0.13 -7.12
CA ALA A 55 3.57 1.55 -7.28
C ALA A 55 2.77 2.24 -8.40
N VAL A 56 2.20 1.46 -9.34
CA VAL A 56 1.36 1.98 -10.43
C VAL A 56 -0.03 1.35 -10.33
N LYS A 57 -1.07 2.20 -10.35
CA LYS A 57 -2.48 1.80 -10.33
C LYS A 57 -2.94 1.36 -11.71
N THR A 58 -2.61 2.14 -12.74
CA THR A 58 -3.04 1.90 -14.13
C THR A 58 -1.93 2.29 -15.10
N ILE A 59 -1.75 1.48 -16.14
CA ILE A 59 -0.84 1.74 -17.26
C ILE A 59 -1.70 2.01 -18.49
N THR A 60 -1.53 3.18 -19.11
CA THR A 60 -2.27 3.60 -20.31
C THR A 60 -1.33 3.62 -21.50
N VAL A 61 -1.73 2.98 -22.59
CA VAL A 61 -0.97 2.88 -23.84
C VAL A 61 -1.75 3.60 -24.92
N LEU A 62 -1.26 4.75 -25.38
CA LEU A 62 -1.88 5.61 -26.40
C LEU A 62 -1.27 5.32 -27.78
N PHE A 63 -2.11 4.90 -28.72
CA PHE A 63 -1.72 4.75 -30.11
C PHE A 63 -1.65 6.11 -30.80
N LEU A 64 -0.45 6.57 -31.14
CA LEU A 64 -0.24 7.95 -31.61
C LEU A 64 -0.87 8.23 -32.97
N LYS A 65 -1.12 7.20 -33.79
CA LYS A 65 -1.72 7.35 -35.12
C LYS A 65 -3.21 7.71 -35.06
N THR A 66 -3.96 7.09 -34.15
CA THR A 66 -5.43 7.21 -34.09
C THR A 66 -5.94 7.88 -32.83
N GLY A 67 -5.09 8.06 -31.82
CA GLY A 67 -5.48 8.51 -30.49
C GLY A 67 -6.18 7.43 -29.65
N THR A 68 -6.26 6.18 -30.13
CA THR A 68 -6.88 5.08 -29.39
C THR A 68 -6.07 4.75 -28.14
N THR A 69 -6.74 4.63 -27.00
CA THR A 69 -6.11 4.25 -25.74
C THR A 69 -6.42 2.81 -25.38
N TYR A 70 -5.44 2.16 -24.78
CA TYR A 70 -5.54 0.84 -24.19
C TYR A 70 -5.06 0.94 -22.74
N SER A 71 -5.54 0.05 -21.86
CA SER A 71 -5.14 0.09 -20.45
C SER A 71 -4.91 -1.31 -19.89
N CYS A 72 -3.93 -1.43 -19.00
CA CYS A 72 -3.72 -2.63 -18.19
C CYS A 72 -3.27 -2.25 -16.77
N THR A 73 -3.13 -3.25 -15.90
CA THR A 73 -2.53 -3.11 -14.58
C THR A 73 -1.33 -4.03 -14.47
N ALA A 74 -0.38 -3.67 -13.61
CA ALA A 74 0.71 -4.57 -13.27
C ALA A 74 0.23 -5.64 -12.29
N ASP A 75 0.73 -6.85 -12.44
CA ASP A 75 0.50 -7.95 -11.53
C ASP A 75 0.94 -7.57 -10.10
N THR A 76 0.05 -7.79 -9.13
CA THR A 76 0.25 -7.28 -7.77
C THR A 76 1.28 -8.06 -6.95
N VAL A 77 1.79 -9.17 -7.47
CA VAL A 77 2.77 -10.06 -6.84
C VAL A 77 4.15 -9.88 -7.46
N THR A 78 4.22 -9.77 -8.78
CA THR A 78 5.46 -9.74 -9.57
C THR A 78 5.79 -8.36 -10.12
N GLY A 79 4.80 -7.46 -10.23
CA GLY A 79 4.94 -6.16 -10.90
C GLY A 79 4.98 -6.24 -12.42
N ALA A 80 4.86 -7.43 -13.02
CA ALA A 80 4.88 -7.59 -14.47
C ALA A 80 3.58 -7.08 -15.11
N PHE A 81 3.67 -6.49 -16.30
CA PHE A 81 2.50 -6.15 -17.11
C PHE A 81 2.71 -6.57 -18.57
N SER A 82 1.61 -6.88 -19.26
CA SER A 82 1.62 -7.19 -20.68
C SER A 82 0.30 -6.79 -21.32
N LEU A 83 0.37 -6.28 -22.54
CA LEU A 83 -0.77 -5.87 -23.34
C LEU A 83 -0.57 -6.37 -24.78
N ALA A 84 -1.46 -7.26 -25.21
CA ALA A 84 -1.39 -7.93 -26.52
C ALA A 84 -2.38 -7.33 -27.54
N ASN A 85 -2.28 -7.78 -28.79
CA ASN A 85 -3.16 -7.39 -29.88
C ASN A 85 -3.16 -5.88 -30.19
N LEU A 86 -2.01 -5.23 -29.98
CA LEU A 86 -1.81 -3.82 -30.30
C LEU A 86 -1.48 -3.67 -31.78
N PRO A 87 -2.21 -2.85 -32.56
CA PRO A 87 -1.82 -2.53 -33.94
C PRO A 87 -0.34 -2.13 -34.06
N GLU A 88 0.29 -2.46 -35.18
CA GLU A 88 1.65 -1.99 -35.44
C GLU A 88 1.72 -0.45 -35.51
N GLY A 89 2.73 0.13 -34.87
CA GLY A 89 3.06 1.54 -34.96
C GLY A 89 3.62 2.15 -33.66
N ASN A 90 3.57 3.48 -33.57
CA ASN A 90 4.15 4.24 -32.47
C ASN A 90 3.15 4.46 -31.33
N TYR A 91 3.62 4.26 -30.10
CA TYR A 91 2.82 4.36 -28.89
C TYR A 91 3.51 5.24 -27.85
N LYS A 92 2.70 5.88 -27.01
CA LYS A 92 3.11 6.50 -25.74
C LYS A 92 2.51 5.71 -24.58
N ILE A 93 3.33 5.39 -23.59
CA ILE A 93 2.95 4.70 -22.37
C ILE A 93 2.96 5.71 -21.22
N ASP A 94 1.84 5.85 -20.54
CA ASP A 94 1.63 6.72 -19.40
C ASP A 94 1.32 5.88 -18.16
N PHE A 95 1.82 6.31 -17.00
CA PHE A 95 1.69 5.59 -15.73
C PHE A 95 0.88 6.41 -14.73
N SER A 96 -0.28 5.90 -14.31
CA SER A 96 -1.01 6.42 -13.16
C SER A 96 -0.40 5.84 -11.90
N THR A 97 0.54 6.56 -11.30
CA THR A 97 1.27 6.11 -10.12
C THR A 97 0.38 6.19 -8.89
N ASP A 98 0.51 5.24 -7.95
CA ASP A 98 -0.10 5.39 -6.64
C ASP A 98 0.49 6.61 -5.92
N PRO A 99 -0.33 7.48 -5.28
CA PRO A 99 0.17 8.69 -4.64
C PRO A 99 1.22 8.49 -3.54
N HIS A 100 1.36 7.27 -3.01
CA HIS A 100 2.45 6.89 -2.11
C HIS A 100 3.83 6.89 -2.78
N TYR A 101 3.91 7.02 -4.11
CA TYR A 101 5.14 6.97 -4.88
C TYR A 101 5.29 8.18 -5.78
N ASN A 102 6.54 8.48 -6.14
CA ASN A 102 6.84 9.52 -7.12
C ASN A 102 6.33 9.11 -8.50
N GLY A 103 5.81 10.07 -9.27
CA GLY A 103 5.34 9.83 -10.63
C GLY A 103 6.44 9.26 -11.54
N LEU A 104 6.06 8.29 -12.38
CA LEU A 104 6.92 7.78 -13.45
C LEU A 104 6.76 8.64 -14.71
N ALA A 105 7.88 8.88 -15.40
CA ALA A 105 7.87 9.54 -16.70
C ALA A 105 7.24 8.64 -17.78
N SER A 106 6.53 9.26 -18.72
CA SER A 106 5.99 8.55 -19.89
C SER A 106 7.11 8.03 -20.79
N VAL A 107 6.86 6.95 -21.51
CA VAL A 107 7.81 6.37 -22.47
C VAL A 107 7.18 6.17 -23.83
N ASN A 108 7.94 6.46 -24.88
CA ASN A 108 7.54 6.16 -26.25
C ASN A 108 8.11 4.80 -26.67
N THR A 109 7.33 4.03 -27.43
CA THR A 109 7.75 2.74 -27.96
C THR A 109 7.15 2.47 -29.33
N VAL A 110 7.69 1.48 -30.04
CA VAL A 110 7.22 1.03 -31.35
C VAL A 110 6.78 -0.41 -31.24
N VAL A 111 5.52 -0.69 -31.54
CA VAL A 111 4.98 -2.05 -31.63
C VAL A 111 5.17 -2.54 -33.05
N THR A 112 5.85 -3.68 -33.22
CA THR A 112 6.00 -4.37 -34.52
C THR A 112 5.09 -5.59 -34.57
N ALA A 113 4.45 -5.83 -35.72
CA ALA A 113 3.58 -6.98 -35.93
C ALA A 113 4.28 -8.32 -35.61
N GLY A 114 3.60 -9.21 -34.89
CA GLY A 114 4.08 -10.53 -34.48
C GLY A 114 5.18 -10.52 -33.43
N ARG A 115 5.52 -9.36 -32.83
CA ARG A 115 6.58 -9.24 -31.82
C ARG A 115 6.06 -8.69 -30.50
N ASN A 116 6.70 -9.14 -29.42
CA ASN A 116 6.59 -8.50 -28.12
C ASN A 116 7.66 -7.42 -27.98
N THR A 117 7.22 -6.24 -27.58
CA THR A 117 8.09 -5.09 -27.30
C THR A 117 8.26 -4.97 -25.79
N ASP A 118 9.40 -5.42 -25.29
CA ASP A 118 9.75 -5.26 -23.87
C ASP A 118 10.24 -3.83 -23.62
N VAL A 119 9.50 -3.06 -22.82
CA VAL A 119 9.85 -1.69 -22.43
C VAL A 119 10.66 -1.64 -21.12
N GLY A 120 11.06 -2.80 -20.60
CA GLY A 120 11.96 -2.94 -19.48
C GLY A 120 11.31 -2.71 -18.12
N LYS A 121 12.15 -2.38 -17.14
CA LYS A 121 11.77 -2.20 -15.74
C LYS A 121 11.68 -0.72 -15.39
N PHE A 122 10.51 -0.29 -14.94
CA PHE A 122 10.27 1.04 -14.38
C PHE A 122 10.43 1.01 -12.87
N THR A 123 11.27 1.90 -12.36
CA THR A 123 11.50 2.03 -10.93
C THR A 123 11.06 3.39 -10.43
N THR A 124 10.31 3.42 -9.32
CA THR A 124 10.02 4.64 -8.58
C THR A 124 10.36 4.45 -7.10
N LYS A 125 10.29 5.54 -6.34
CA LYS A 125 10.51 5.57 -4.89
C LYS A 125 9.24 6.02 -4.21
N GLU A 126 9.05 5.59 -2.97
CA GLU A 126 8.02 6.15 -2.12
C GLU A 126 8.18 7.68 -2.07
N ALA A 127 7.06 8.39 -2.13
CA ALA A 127 7.01 9.81 -1.88
C ALA A 127 7.45 10.05 -0.43
N ASN A 128 8.10 11.19 -0.17
CA ASN A 128 8.70 11.50 1.13
C ASN A 128 7.68 11.88 2.21
N PHE A 129 6.58 11.14 2.37
CA PHE A 129 5.64 11.34 3.47
C PHE A 129 6.11 10.61 4.71
N TYR A 130 6.00 11.26 5.88
CA TYR A 130 6.25 10.61 7.17
C TYR A 130 5.04 9.81 7.64
N LEU A 131 3.85 10.24 7.21
CA LEU A 131 2.59 9.55 7.42
C LEU A 131 1.73 9.70 6.16
N SER A 132 1.21 8.61 5.62
CA SER A 132 0.28 8.65 4.49
C SER A 132 -0.76 7.55 4.60
N TYR A 133 -1.92 7.74 3.99
CA TYR A 133 -3.03 6.78 4.06
C TYR A 133 -4.12 7.11 3.04
N GLU A 134 -5.07 6.19 2.90
CA GLU A 134 -6.33 6.42 2.20
C GLU A 134 -7.47 6.53 3.23
N ILE A 135 -8.17 7.66 3.27
CA ILE A 135 -9.35 7.88 4.11
C ILE A 135 -10.59 7.99 3.23
N ASN A 136 -11.54 7.08 3.43
CA ASN A 136 -12.78 7.00 2.62
C ASN A 136 -12.53 7.06 1.09
N GLY A 137 -11.49 6.40 0.59
CA GLY A 137 -11.14 6.40 -0.85
C GLY A 137 -10.20 7.52 -1.29
N THR A 138 -9.92 8.51 -0.44
CA THR A 138 -9.07 9.66 -0.77
C THR A 138 -7.69 9.52 -0.15
N PHE A 139 -6.64 9.68 -0.94
CA PHE A 139 -5.27 9.66 -0.43
C PHE A 139 -4.91 10.97 0.28
N GLU A 140 -4.22 10.85 1.42
CA GLU A 140 -3.60 11.95 2.13
C GLU A 140 -2.17 11.59 2.54
N GLY A 141 -1.28 12.59 2.52
CA GLY A 141 0.13 12.43 2.88
C GLY A 141 0.62 13.65 3.66
N TRP A 142 1.40 13.39 4.72
CA TRP A 142 1.81 14.39 5.69
C TRP A 142 3.30 14.27 6.03
N LEU A 143 3.91 15.41 6.33
CA LEU A 143 5.33 15.56 6.68
C LEU A 143 5.53 15.81 8.18
N PHE A 144 4.74 15.14 9.04
CA PHE A 144 4.86 15.28 10.49
C PHE A 144 6.09 14.58 11.04
N LYS A 145 6.93 15.30 11.78
CA LYS A 145 7.97 14.64 12.57
C LYS A 145 7.32 13.80 13.66
N GLY A 146 7.85 12.61 13.85
CA GLY A 146 7.51 11.78 14.99
C GLY A 146 8.17 12.32 16.26
N TYR A 147 7.66 11.87 17.39
CA TYR A 147 8.30 11.93 18.69
C TYR A 147 8.38 10.50 19.19
N TYR A 148 9.57 10.06 19.58
CA TYR A 148 9.77 8.76 20.21
C TYR A 148 10.66 8.90 21.44
N SER A 149 10.14 8.46 22.59
CA SER A 149 10.87 8.47 23.85
C SER A 149 10.59 7.18 24.61
N SER A 150 11.62 6.35 24.75
CA SER A 150 11.59 5.03 25.42
C SER A 150 10.49 4.10 24.89
N THR A 151 9.26 4.23 25.38
CA THR A 151 8.10 3.42 25.01
C THR A 151 6.97 4.20 24.35
N LEU A 152 7.07 5.52 24.28
CA LEU A 152 6.01 6.36 23.72
C LEU A 152 6.41 6.83 22.32
N PHE A 153 5.60 6.48 21.32
CA PHE A 153 5.67 7.04 19.99
C PHE A 153 4.44 7.89 19.70
N ASN A 154 4.65 9.07 19.11
CA ASN A 154 3.61 9.93 18.61
C ASN A 154 4.00 10.47 17.23
N ILE A 155 3.06 10.51 16.29
CA ILE A 155 3.20 11.23 15.02
C ILE A 155 1.89 11.92 14.70
N GLY A 156 1.97 13.17 14.28
CA GLY A 156 0.82 14.05 14.02
C GLY A 156 1.26 15.51 14.10
N PRO A 157 0.36 16.47 13.91
CA PRO A 157 0.69 17.86 14.14
C PRO A 157 1.08 18.04 15.62
N LEU A 158 2.32 18.43 15.87
CA LEU A 158 2.69 19.04 17.14
C LEU A 158 1.94 20.37 17.18
N SER A 159 1.10 20.58 18.19
CA SER A 159 0.39 21.85 18.37
C SER A 159 1.41 22.95 18.71
N ILE A 160 1.97 23.59 17.68
CA ILE A 160 2.91 24.70 17.81
C ILE A 160 2.60 25.71 16.71
N GLY A 161 1.51 26.48 16.87
CA GLY A 161 1.23 27.59 15.96
C GLY A 161 -0.19 28.13 16.03
N THR A 162 -0.29 29.46 16.07
CA THR A 162 -1.47 30.24 15.70
C THR A 162 -1.76 29.99 14.22
N TYR A 163 -2.92 29.38 13.92
CA TYR A 163 -3.36 29.17 12.55
C TYR A 163 -3.76 30.52 11.94
N PRO A 164 -3.40 30.82 10.67
CA PRO A 164 -3.95 31.97 9.97
C PRO A 164 -5.48 31.85 9.97
N GLU A 165 -6.16 32.94 10.33
CA GLU A 165 -7.57 32.97 10.76
C GLU A 165 -8.60 32.51 9.69
N ASP A 166 -8.14 32.18 8.49
CA ASP A 166 -8.98 32.08 7.28
C ASP A 166 -9.05 30.67 6.65
N MET A 167 -8.59 29.62 7.35
CA MET A 167 -8.63 28.26 6.82
C MET A 167 -9.90 27.49 7.20
N ARG A 168 -10.62 27.08 6.16
CA ARG A 168 -11.63 26.01 6.12
C ARG A 168 -11.10 24.79 6.89
N THR A 169 -11.97 24.10 7.65
CA THR A 169 -11.63 22.99 8.56
C THR A 169 -10.58 22.03 7.98
N ALA A 170 -9.35 22.12 8.48
CA ALA A 170 -8.29 21.16 8.16
C ALA A 170 -8.34 20.02 9.18
N TYR A 171 -8.37 18.78 8.68
CA TYR A 171 -8.32 17.59 9.50
C TYR A 171 -6.88 17.06 9.55
N TYR A 172 -6.47 16.63 10.73
CA TYR A 172 -5.14 16.14 10.96
C TYR A 172 -5.18 14.74 11.57
N PRO A 173 -4.46 13.77 10.97
CA PRO A 173 -4.26 12.47 11.56
C PRO A 173 -3.27 12.56 12.72
N SER A 174 -3.44 11.73 13.74
CA SER A 174 -2.36 11.44 14.68
C SER A 174 -2.38 9.97 15.09
N ILE A 175 -1.20 9.43 15.35
CA ILE A 175 -1.00 8.09 15.91
C ILE A 175 -0.22 8.27 17.20
N THR A 176 -0.73 7.70 18.29
CA THR A 176 -0.01 7.54 19.55
C THR A 176 0.08 6.06 19.87
N LEU A 177 1.27 5.57 20.16
CA LEU A 177 1.52 4.21 20.65
C LEU A 177 2.22 4.32 22.00
N ASP A 178 1.59 3.76 23.03
CA ASP A 178 2.24 3.50 24.32
C ASP A 178 2.75 2.06 24.38
N GLY A 179 3.86 1.86 25.09
CA GLY A 179 4.49 0.54 25.19
C GLY A 179 5.24 0.09 23.92
N LEU A 180 5.62 1.00 23.02
CA LEU A 180 6.42 0.69 21.82
C LEU A 180 7.86 0.33 22.21
N THR A 181 8.12 -0.96 22.38
CA THR A 181 9.45 -1.50 22.75
C THR A 181 10.22 -2.08 21.57
N GLY A 182 9.57 -2.27 20.41
CA GLY A 182 10.20 -2.82 19.21
C GLY A 182 9.22 -3.00 18.04
N PRO A 183 9.67 -3.62 16.94
CA PRO A 183 8.78 -4.06 15.88
C PRO A 183 7.68 -4.99 16.40
N GLY A 184 6.47 -4.86 15.88
CA GLY A 184 5.32 -5.63 16.33
C GLY A 184 3.99 -5.01 15.94
N THR A 185 2.91 -5.69 16.33
CA THR A 185 1.54 -5.24 16.11
C THR A 185 0.98 -4.62 17.38
N TYR A 186 0.47 -3.39 17.26
CA TYR A 186 -0.08 -2.59 18.33
C TYR A 186 -1.55 -2.31 18.06
N THR A 187 -2.42 -2.72 18.98
CA THR A 187 -3.86 -2.47 18.87
C THR A 187 -4.21 -1.12 19.48
N CYS A 188 -4.86 -0.28 18.70
CA CYS A 188 -5.36 1.05 19.09
C CYS A 188 -6.84 0.95 19.47
N LYS A 189 -7.19 0.02 20.37
CA LYS A 189 -8.53 -0.26 20.89
C LYS A 189 -8.45 -0.65 22.36
N GLY A 190 -9.28 -0.07 23.23
CA GLY A 190 -9.43 -0.48 24.64
C GLY A 190 -8.27 -0.16 25.59
N ALA A 191 -7.07 0.16 25.10
CA ALA A 191 -5.96 0.68 25.92
C ALA A 191 -6.05 2.21 26.02
N SER A 192 -5.85 2.77 27.22
CA SER A 192 -6.09 4.20 27.50
C SER A 192 -5.12 5.17 26.79
N LYS A 193 -4.07 4.68 26.12
CA LYS A 193 -3.01 5.54 25.56
C LYS A 193 -2.69 5.32 24.08
N SER A 194 -2.80 4.10 23.55
CA SER A 194 -2.55 3.84 22.12
C SER A 194 -3.79 4.13 21.29
N LYS A 195 -3.73 5.11 20.39
CA LYS A 195 -4.87 5.58 19.59
C LYS A 195 -4.48 6.14 18.24
N ILE A 196 -5.42 6.06 17.31
CA ILE A 196 -5.39 6.80 16.03
C ILE A 196 -6.51 7.83 16.10
N THR A 197 -6.20 9.08 15.76
CA THR A 197 -7.18 10.16 15.71
C THR A 197 -7.19 10.82 14.35
N TYR A 198 -8.32 11.41 13.98
CA TYR A 198 -8.46 12.28 12.83
C TYR A 198 -9.32 13.46 13.26
N SER A 199 -8.70 14.62 13.44
CA SER A 199 -9.33 15.74 14.13
C SER A 199 -9.28 17.00 13.29
N GLY A 200 -10.45 17.63 13.09
CA GLY A 200 -10.61 18.90 12.41
C GLY A 200 -10.71 20.06 13.40
N TYR A 201 -10.04 21.17 13.10
CA TYR A 201 -10.22 22.42 13.84
C TYR A 201 -11.07 23.40 13.03
N ARG A 202 -12.21 23.81 13.58
CA ARG A 202 -13.03 24.89 13.02
C ARG A 202 -12.75 26.17 13.81
N LEU A 203 -11.97 27.08 13.21
CA LEU A 203 -11.69 28.41 13.77
C LEU A 203 -13.02 29.16 13.99
N GLY A 204 -13.19 29.80 15.16
CA GLY A 204 -14.35 30.66 15.48
C GLY A 204 -15.33 30.12 16.54
N ASN A 205 -15.60 28.81 16.59
CA ASN A 205 -16.62 28.25 17.49
C ASN A 205 -16.08 27.25 18.54
N GLY A 206 -14.76 27.02 18.59
CA GLY A 206 -14.15 26.04 19.50
C GLY A 206 -14.57 24.58 19.24
N PHE A 207 -15.35 24.33 18.19
CA PHE A 207 -15.86 23.00 17.89
C PHE A 207 -14.77 22.13 17.26
N ARG A 208 -14.36 21.09 17.98
CA ARG A 208 -13.45 20.06 17.48
C ARG A 208 -14.27 18.89 16.98
N ILE A 209 -14.25 18.66 15.66
CA ILE A 209 -14.71 17.38 15.12
C ILE A 209 -13.54 16.41 15.31
N SER A 210 -13.72 15.38 16.12
CA SER A 210 -12.69 14.38 16.37
C SER A 210 -13.24 12.99 16.13
N TYR A 211 -12.55 12.24 15.27
CA TYR A 211 -12.75 10.82 15.10
C TYR A 211 -11.60 10.06 15.77
N GLN A 212 -11.90 8.98 16.49
CA GLN A 212 -10.90 8.24 17.25
C GLN A 212 -11.12 6.73 17.16
N SER A 213 -10.03 5.95 17.32
CA SER A 213 -10.07 4.48 17.27
C SER A 213 -10.41 3.81 18.61
N THR A 214 -10.36 4.54 19.74
CA THR A 214 -10.44 3.94 21.09
C THR A 214 -11.66 4.34 21.91
N GLU A 215 -12.11 5.59 21.79
CA GLU A 215 -13.02 6.20 22.79
C GLU A 215 -14.49 5.89 22.52
N TYR A 216 -14.87 5.64 21.26
CA TYR A 216 -16.26 5.52 20.85
C TYR A 216 -16.56 4.13 20.26
N ALA A 217 -17.80 3.67 20.46
CA ALA A 217 -18.25 2.38 19.96
C ALA A 217 -18.01 2.26 18.44
N GLY A 218 -17.57 1.08 17.99
CA GLY A 218 -17.22 0.82 16.59
C GLY A 218 -15.86 1.36 16.14
N GLY A 219 -15.18 2.16 16.98
CA GLY A 219 -13.82 2.58 16.76
C GLY A 219 -12.84 1.43 16.97
N GLU A 220 -11.89 1.27 16.04
CA GLU A 220 -10.76 0.36 16.18
C GLU A 220 -9.60 0.75 15.27
N GLY A 221 -8.40 0.33 15.63
CA GLY A 221 -7.21 0.60 14.83
C GLY A 221 -6.11 -0.39 15.11
N THR A 222 -5.26 -0.62 14.12
CA THR A 222 -4.07 -1.47 14.23
C THR A 222 -2.90 -0.73 13.62
N VAL A 223 -1.76 -0.75 14.32
CA VAL A 223 -0.48 -0.26 13.81
C VAL A 223 0.52 -1.39 13.83
N VAL A 224 1.20 -1.64 12.72
CA VAL A 224 2.27 -2.63 12.61
C VAL A 224 3.58 -1.91 12.42
N ILE A 225 4.43 -1.88 13.44
CA ILE A 225 5.78 -1.32 13.35
C ILE A 225 6.70 -2.39 12.79
N THR A 226 7.33 -2.12 11.66
CA THR A 226 8.21 -3.05 10.97
C THR A 226 9.68 -2.82 11.30
N SER A 227 10.06 -1.58 11.65
CA SER A 227 11.42 -1.26 12.07
C SER A 227 11.47 -0.01 12.94
N ILE A 228 12.44 -0.01 13.86
CA ILE A 228 12.86 1.14 14.66
C ILE A 228 14.39 1.19 14.52
N ASP A 229 14.91 2.31 14.03
CA ASP A 229 16.34 2.55 13.90
C ASP A 229 16.73 3.76 14.75
N PRO A 230 17.26 3.55 15.97
CA PRO A 230 17.67 4.63 16.85
C PRO A 230 18.82 5.47 16.32
N ASN A 231 19.70 4.90 15.49
CA ASN A 231 20.87 5.61 14.96
C ASN A 231 20.46 6.60 13.87
N ASN A 232 19.57 6.17 12.97
CA ASN A 232 19.03 7.01 11.92
C ASN A 232 17.79 7.80 12.35
N ARG A 233 17.30 7.57 13.57
CA ARG A 233 16.09 8.16 14.15
C ARG A 233 14.86 7.97 13.25
N THR A 234 14.66 6.75 12.77
CA THR A 234 13.52 6.39 11.90
C THR A 234 12.64 5.30 12.49
N ILE A 235 11.31 5.45 12.33
CA ILE A 235 10.31 4.40 12.61
C ILE A 235 9.53 4.14 11.33
N LYS A 236 9.39 2.86 10.96
CA LYS A 236 8.57 2.46 9.81
C LYS A 236 7.48 1.48 10.23
N GLY A 237 6.37 1.54 9.52
CA GLY A 237 5.24 0.66 9.79
C GLY A 237 4.08 0.89 8.85
N THR A 238 2.98 0.20 9.14
CA THR A 238 1.70 0.38 8.48
C THR A 238 0.59 0.56 9.50
N PHE A 239 -0.56 1.08 9.08
CA PHE A 239 -1.72 1.18 9.95
C PHE A 239 -3.04 1.13 9.19
N THR A 240 -4.08 0.71 9.90
CA THR A 240 -5.48 0.74 9.45
C THR A 240 -6.37 1.15 10.62
N ALA A 241 -7.50 1.78 10.34
CA ALA A 241 -8.45 2.15 11.37
C ALA A 241 -9.88 2.31 10.86
N THR A 242 -10.84 2.04 11.75
CA THR A 242 -12.19 2.59 11.69
C THR A 242 -12.28 3.61 12.80
N LEU A 243 -12.45 4.88 12.46
CA LEU A 243 -12.55 5.97 13.41
C LEU A 243 -14.01 6.40 13.54
N THR A 244 -14.50 6.54 14.76
CA THR A 244 -15.88 6.99 15.03
C THR A 244 -15.84 8.33 15.75
N SER A 245 -16.89 9.15 15.60
CA SER A 245 -16.93 10.50 16.16
C SER A 245 -17.46 10.54 17.60
N ALA A 246 -17.05 11.57 18.34
CA ALA A 246 -17.52 11.84 19.70
C ALA A 246 -19.03 12.08 19.81
N SER A 247 -19.70 12.40 18.70
CA SER A 247 -21.15 12.58 18.67
C SER A 247 -21.93 11.29 18.98
N GLY A 248 -21.25 10.13 19.03
CA GLY A 248 -21.86 8.82 19.28
C GLY A 248 -22.69 8.29 18.11
N ASN A 249 -22.81 9.06 17.02
CA ASN A 249 -23.49 8.61 15.82
C ASN A 249 -22.57 7.70 15.01
N ALA A 250 -22.75 6.38 15.15
CA ALA A 250 -21.99 5.36 14.41
C ALA A 250 -22.09 5.51 12.87
N ALA A 251 -23.09 6.25 12.37
CA ALA A 251 -23.21 6.57 10.95
C ALA A 251 -22.13 7.54 10.44
N ASP A 252 -21.42 8.26 11.32
CA ASP A 252 -20.31 9.13 10.95
C ASP A 252 -18.98 8.49 11.35
N SER A 253 -18.57 7.48 10.55
CA SER A 253 -17.28 6.81 10.66
C SER A 253 -16.35 7.20 9.50
N LYS A 254 -15.05 7.15 9.77
CA LYS A 254 -13.99 7.26 8.76
C LYS A 254 -13.22 5.96 8.71
N THR A 255 -13.03 5.41 7.52
CA THR A 255 -12.20 4.23 7.32
C THR A 255 -10.86 4.64 6.75
N ILE A 256 -9.78 4.28 7.44
CA ILE A 256 -8.40 4.45 7.03
C ILE A 256 -7.85 3.11 6.54
N LYS A 257 -7.33 3.11 5.31
CA LYS A 257 -6.67 1.96 4.68
C LYS A 257 -5.29 2.37 4.17
N ASN A 258 -4.47 1.35 3.87
CA ASN A 258 -3.15 1.52 3.24
C ASN A 258 -2.26 2.53 3.97
N GLY A 259 -2.40 2.64 5.29
CA GLY A 259 -1.64 3.61 6.07
C GLY A 259 -0.17 3.20 6.14
N LEU A 260 0.72 4.14 5.85
CA LEU A 260 2.18 3.99 5.95
C LEU A 260 2.75 4.97 6.98
N ILE A 261 3.72 4.50 7.74
CA ILE A 261 4.56 5.28 8.63
C ILE A 261 5.99 5.18 8.10
N ASN A 262 6.60 6.32 7.83
CA ASN A 262 8.00 6.46 7.47
C ASN A 262 8.60 7.66 8.22
N ALA A 263 8.43 7.65 9.54
CA ALA A 263 8.67 8.80 10.39
C ALA A 263 10.16 8.98 10.69
N THR A 264 10.61 10.24 10.69
CA THR A 264 11.82 10.66 11.42
C THR A 264 11.38 11.22 12.77
N TYR A 265 12.10 10.90 13.85
CA TYR A 265 11.74 11.32 15.22
C TYR A 265 12.92 11.94 15.97
#